data_AF-A0A935UNK0-F1
#
_entry.id   AF-A0A935UNK0-F1
#
_cell.length_a   1.000
_cell.length_b   1.000
_cell.length_c   1.000
_cell.angle_alpha   90.00
_cell.angle_beta   90.00
_cell.angle_gamma   90.00
#
_symmetry.space_group_name_H-M   'P 1'
#
loop_
_entity.id
_entity.type
_entity.pdbx_description
1 polymer ?
#
loop_
_entity_poly.entity_id
_entity_poly.type
_entity_poly.pdbx_seq_one_letter_code
_entity_poly.pdbx_strand_id
1 'polypeptide(L)'
;MYQAVAEAPDLQWETFGEHLDSGGRVGELTRVCAGSWIRADFTTWVGHAEKNRGWEYLARVRDRFQGSLAAAGALRRVRLAGGVEVEAPDPARVGPGCAGRLAAAMTAMANAESSDWFWWYGDDNPTDYAREFDTTFRRHLSQALELAGAEADPGLDIPVLRAGGQA
;
A
#
# COMPACT_ATOMS: atom_id res chain seq x y z
N MET A 1 4.52 -25.96 -21.92
CA MET A 1 3.30 -25.13 -21.85
C MET A 1 3.48 -23.85 -22.65
N TYR A 2 4.34 -22.91 -22.25
CA TYR A 2 4.52 -21.64 -22.96
C TYR A 2 4.84 -21.78 -24.46
N GLN A 3 5.76 -22.68 -24.82
CA GLN A 3 6.09 -22.94 -26.23
C GLN A 3 4.89 -23.45 -27.04
N ALA A 4 4.12 -24.40 -26.50
CA ALA A 4 2.96 -24.96 -27.19
C ALA A 4 1.85 -23.92 -27.42
N VAL A 5 1.68 -22.98 -26.49
CA VAL A 5 0.71 -21.90 -26.65
C VAL A 5 1.27 -20.84 -27.62
N ALA A 6 2.59 -20.60 -27.65
CA ALA A 6 3.25 -19.64 -28.57
C ALA A 6 3.20 -20.09 -30.04
N GLU A 7 3.23 -21.39 -30.27
CA GLU A 7 3.14 -22.01 -31.60
C GLU A 7 1.69 -22.30 -32.03
N ALA A 8 0.69 -22.02 -31.18
CA ALA A 8 -0.71 -22.27 -31.48
C ALA A 8 -1.22 -21.27 -32.55
N PRO A 9 -1.69 -21.74 -33.72
CA PRO A 9 -2.07 -20.86 -34.83
C PRO A 9 -3.37 -20.07 -34.58
N ASP A 10 -4.15 -20.46 -33.57
CA ASP A 10 -5.43 -19.90 -33.18
C ASP A 10 -5.35 -18.96 -31.96
N LEU A 11 -4.16 -18.77 -31.39
CA LEU A 11 -3.92 -17.87 -30.26
C LEU A 11 -3.00 -16.73 -30.67
N GLN A 12 -3.43 -15.50 -30.39
CA GLN A 12 -2.59 -14.31 -30.50
C GLN A 12 -2.09 -13.92 -29.12
N TRP A 13 -0.78 -13.70 -29.03
CA TRP A 13 -0.13 -13.25 -27.81
C TRP A 13 0.15 -11.78 -27.91
N GLU A 14 -0.27 -11.06 -26.89
CA GLU A 14 -0.02 -9.65 -26.74
C GLU A 14 -0.03 -9.30 -25.26
N THR A 15 0.69 -8.26 -24.93
CA THR A 15 0.58 -7.58 -23.65
C THR A 15 -0.64 -6.65 -23.69
N PHE A 16 -1.11 -6.24 -22.50
CA PHE A 16 -2.15 -5.20 -22.42
C PHE A 16 -1.72 -3.90 -23.10
N GLY A 17 -0.43 -3.54 -23.07
CA GLY A 17 0.09 -2.35 -23.74
C GLY A 17 -0.06 -2.45 -25.26
N GLU A 18 0.38 -3.56 -25.85
CA GLU A 18 0.28 -3.80 -27.30
C GLU A 18 -1.18 -3.86 -27.80
N HIS A 19 -2.07 -4.50 -27.03
CA HIS A 19 -3.51 -4.52 -27.34
C HIS A 19 -4.11 -3.11 -27.35
N LEU A 20 -3.72 -2.26 -26.40
CA LEU A 20 -4.20 -0.88 -26.33
C LEU A 20 -3.61 -0.03 -27.47
N ASP A 21 -2.31 -0.15 -27.75
CA ASP A 21 -1.61 0.61 -28.81
C ASP A 21 -2.11 0.24 -30.21
N SER A 22 -2.50 -1.02 -30.43
CA SER A 22 -3.05 -1.49 -31.70
C SER A 22 -4.53 -1.14 -31.91
N GLY A 23 -5.17 -0.44 -30.95
CA GLY A 23 -6.59 -0.12 -31.02
C GLY A 23 -7.48 -1.36 -30.84
N GLY A 24 -7.00 -2.34 -30.07
CA GLY A 24 -7.72 -3.53 -29.71
C GLY A 24 -9.09 -3.23 -29.10
N ARG A 25 -10.02 -4.19 -29.17
CA ARG A 25 -11.37 -4.01 -28.64
C ARG A 25 -11.32 -3.80 -27.12
N VAL A 26 -11.75 -2.62 -26.67
CA VAL A 26 -11.92 -2.29 -25.25
C VAL A 26 -13.43 -2.18 -24.97
N GLY A 27 -13.92 -2.99 -24.04
CA GLY A 27 -15.29 -2.88 -23.55
C GLY A 27 -15.42 -1.79 -22.50
N GLU A 28 -16.57 -1.12 -22.45
CA GLU A 28 -16.87 -0.15 -21.40
C GLU A 28 -17.51 -0.84 -20.19
N LEU A 29 -16.92 -0.66 -19.01
CA LEU A 29 -17.52 -1.08 -17.74
C LEU A 29 -18.22 0.14 -17.12
N THR A 30 -19.55 0.15 -17.19
CA THR A 30 -20.36 1.27 -16.67
C THR A 30 -20.35 1.37 -15.14
N ARG A 31 -20.01 0.27 -14.44
CA ARG A 31 -19.89 0.23 -12.98
C ARG A 31 -18.87 -0.82 -12.56
N VAL A 32 -18.07 -0.46 -11.56
CA VAL A 32 -17.20 -1.37 -10.82
C VAL A 32 -17.64 -1.35 -9.37
N CYS A 33 -17.84 -2.53 -8.78
CA CYS A 33 -18.14 -2.67 -7.36
C CYS A 33 -16.83 -2.74 -6.57
N ALA A 34 -16.82 -2.17 -5.35
CA ALA A 34 -15.71 -2.32 -4.44
C ALA A 34 -15.60 -3.78 -3.97
N GLY A 35 -14.38 -4.32 -3.97
CA GLY A 35 -14.09 -5.66 -3.53
C GLY A 35 -12.69 -6.09 -3.98
N SER A 36 -12.37 -7.36 -3.81
CA SER A 36 -11.15 -7.96 -4.31
C SER A 36 -11.44 -9.23 -5.10
N TRP A 37 -10.44 -9.72 -5.83
CA TRP A 37 -10.53 -11.02 -6.49
C TRP A 37 -10.72 -12.20 -5.51
N ILE A 38 -10.46 -12.00 -4.21
CA ILE A 38 -10.72 -12.97 -3.16
C ILE A 38 -12.10 -12.67 -2.58
N ARG A 39 -13.06 -13.58 -2.78
CA ARG A 39 -14.42 -13.51 -2.22
C ARG A 39 -15.25 -12.27 -2.60
N ALA A 40 -14.79 -11.43 -3.52
CA ALA A 40 -15.47 -10.19 -3.91
C ALA A 40 -15.68 -9.19 -2.74
N ASP A 41 -14.86 -9.28 -1.69
CA ASP A 41 -14.88 -8.37 -0.54
C ASP A 41 -13.46 -8.03 -0.05
N PHE A 42 -13.35 -7.32 1.08
CA PHE A 42 -12.07 -6.94 1.69
C PHE A 42 -11.74 -7.70 2.97
N THR A 43 -12.51 -8.71 3.35
CA THR A 43 -12.39 -9.40 4.66
C THR A 43 -11.03 -10.11 4.83
N THR A 44 -10.30 -10.31 3.72
CA THR A 44 -8.91 -10.77 3.73
C THR A 44 -7.96 -9.77 4.41
N TRP A 45 -8.22 -8.46 4.38
CA TRP A 45 -7.33 -7.42 4.94
C TRP A 45 -7.96 -6.55 6.02
N VAL A 46 -9.26 -6.72 6.33
CA VAL A 46 -9.97 -5.98 7.39
C VAL A 46 -10.95 -6.90 8.13
N GLY A 47 -11.29 -6.56 9.38
CA GLY A 47 -12.34 -7.23 10.15
C GLY A 47 -11.83 -7.85 11.44
N HIS A 48 -10.71 -8.58 11.38
CA HIS A 48 -10.03 -9.09 12.58
C HIS A 48 -9.52 -7.95 13.48
N ALA A 49 -9.53 -8.17 14.79
CA ALA A 49 -9.16 -7.14 15.76
C ALA A 49 -7.73 -6.63 15.54
N GLU A 50 -6.81 -7.53 15.21
CA GLU A 50 -5.42 -7.24 14.87
C GLU A 50 -5.32 -6.42 13.58
N LYS A 51 -6.07 -6.80 12.52
CA LYS A 51 -6.11 -6.04 11.26
C LYS A 51 -6.62 -4.62 11.49
N ASN A 52 -7.71 -4.47 12.23
CA ASN A 52 -8.30 -3.16 12.51
C ASN A 52 -7.34 -2.27 13.31
N ARG A 53 -6.65 -2.83 14.31
CA ARG A 53 -5.61 -2.12 15.07
C ARG A 53 -4.42 -1.70 14.19
N GLY A 54 -4.00 -2.56 13.26
CA GLY A 54 -2.98 -2.21 12.26
C GLY A 54 -3.42 -1.01 11.41
N TRP A 55 -4.69 -0.98 10.99
CA TRP A 55 -5.26 0.13 10.22
C TRP A 55 -5.33 1.42 11.04
N GLU A 56 -5.69 1.34 12.32
CA GLU A 56 -5.68 2.49 13.23
C GLU A 56 -4.28 3.09 13.40
N TYR A 57 -3.25 2.24 13.50
CA TYR A 57 -1.86 2.68 13.58
C TYR A 57 -1.44 3.37 12.27
N LEU A 58 -1.69 2.72 11.14
CA LEU A 58 -1.35 3.25 9.83
C LEU A 58 -2.04 4.60 9.56
N ALA A 59 -3.34 4.72 9.88
CA ALA A 59 -4.10 5.95 9.68
C ALA A 59 -3.54 7.11 10.51
N ARG A 60 -3.29 6.89 11.81
CA ARG A 60 -2.74 7.91 12.71
C ARG A 60 -1.33 8.37 12.28
N VAL A 61 -0.50 7.43 11.83
CA VAL A 61 0.85 7.71 11.32
C VAL A 61 0.77 8.49 10.01
N ARG A 62 -0.11 8.09 9.09
CA ARG A 62 -0.29 8.76 7.80
C ARG A 62 -0.72 10.22 7.96
N ASP A 63 -1.60 10.51 8.91
CA ASP A 63 -2.05 11.88 9.19
C ASP A 63 -0.88 12.78 9.65
N ARG A 64 -0.09 12.30 10.61
CA ARG A 64 1.13 12.97 11.10
C ARG A 64 2.17 13.15 9.99
N PHE A 65 2.36 12.08 9.19
CA PHE A 65 3.30 12.07 8.07
C PHE A 65 2.92 13.09 6.99
N GLN A 66 1.64 13.15 6.60
CA GLN A 66 1.13 14.12 5.63
C GLN A 66 1.29 15.55 6.14
N GLY A 67 1.00 15.81 7.41
CA GLY A 67 1.23 17.12 8.02
C GLY A 67 2.70 17.56 7.94
N SER A 68 3.64 16.64 8.18
CA SER A 68 5.07 16.94 8.08
C SER A 68 5.52 17.20 6.64
N LEU A 69 5.01 16.43 5.66
CA LEU A 69 5.29 16.69 4.24
C LEU A 69 4.75 18.06 3.80
N ALA A 70 3.55 18.43 4.27
CA ALA A 70 2.97 19.74 4.00
C ALA A 70 3.85 20.86 4.56
N ALA A 71 4.25 20.76 5.83
CA ALA A 71 5.13 21.73 6.49
C ALA A 71 6.50 21.85 5.81
N ALA A 72 7.01 20.75 5.24
CA ALA A 72 8.24 20.73 4.46
C ALA A 72 8.11 21.28 3.03
N GLY A 73 6.90 21.68 2.60
CA GLY A 73 6.63 22.10 1.22
C GLY A 73 6.89 20.98 0.22
N ALA A 74 6.66 19.73 0.62
CA ALA A 74 6.87 18.53 -0.18
C ALA A 74 5.58 18.01 -0.83
N LEU A 75 4.48 18.77 -0.73
CA LEU A 75 3.22 18.47 -1.40
C LEU A 75 3.01 19.41 -2.59
N ARG A 76 2.30 18.91 -3.60
CA ARG A 76 1.80 19.68 -4.74
C ARG A 76 0.32 19.41 -4.97
N ARG A 77 -0.40 20.37 -5.54
CA ARG A 77 -1.77 20.13 -6.03
C ARG A 77 -1.73 19.37 -7.34
N VAL A 78 -2.56 18.34 -7.43
CA VAL A 78 -2.74 17.51 -8.62
C VAL A 78 -4.22 17.46 -8.97
N ARG A 79 -4.53 17.63 -10.26
CA ARG A 79 -5.88 17.50 -10.77
C ARG A 79 -6.08 16.09 -11.31
N LEU A 80 -7.03 15.35 -10.74
CA LEU A 80 -7.40 14.01 -11.17
C LEU A 80 -8.30 14.05 -12.41
N ALA A 81 -8.46 12.90 -13.09
CA ALA A 81 -9.26 12.76 -14.31
C ALA A 81 -10.74 13.20 -14.17
N GLY A 82 -11.27 13.25 -12.93
CA GLY A 82 -12.61 13.77 -12.62
C GLY A 82 -12.66 15.26 -12.30
N GLY A 83 -11.57 16.01 -12.51
CA GLY A 83 -11.46 17.43 -12.19
C GLY A 83 -11.27 17.76 -10.71
N VAL A 84 -11.24 16.75 -9.84
CA VAL A 84 -10.97 16.87 -8.39
C VAL A 84 -9.52 17.27 -8.18
N GLU A 85 -9.30 18.32 -7.39
CA GLU A 85 -7.97 18.72 -6.94
C GLU A 85 -7.65 18.07 -5.60
N VAL A 86 -6.47 17.46 -5.51
CA VAL A 86 -5.95 16.84 -4.29
C VAL A 86 -4.52 17.30 -4.04
N GLU A 87 -4.12 17.34 -2.76
CA GLU A 87 -2.70 17.47 -2.41
C GLU A 87 -2.05 16.08 -2.42
N ALA A 88 -0.92 15.97 -3.10
CA ALA A 88 -0.15 14.74 -3.21
C ALA A 88 1.34 15.03 -3.03
N PRO A 89 2.13 14.05 -2.58
CA PRO A 89 3.58 14.18 -2.53
C PRO A 89 4.17 14.63 -3.88
N ASP A 90 5.05 15.63 -3.87
CA ASP A 90 5.72 16.12 -5.06
C ASP A 90 6.80 15.13 -5.50
N PRO A 91 6.64 14.44 -6.65
CA PRO A 91 7.61 13.44 -7.10
C PRO A 91 8.99 14.04 -7.39
N ALA A 92 9.12 15.36 -7.60
CA ALA A 92 10.43 16.00 -7.77
C ALA A 92 11.20 16.12 -6.44
N ARG A 93 10.51 15.99 -5.30
CA ARG A 93 11.09 16.13 -3.96
C ARG A 93 11.17 14.81 -3.20
N VAL A 94 10.19 13.93 -3.42
CA VAL A 94 10.06 12.68 -2.65
C VAL A 94 9.71 11.47 -3.51
N GLY A 95 9.79 11.61 -4.84
CA GLY A 95 9.52 10.52 -5.78
C GLY A 95 10.72 9.60 -5.98
N PRO A 96 10.55 8.55 -6.81
CA PRO A 96 11.64 7.67 -7.20
C PRO A 96 12.81 8.45 -7.80
N GLY A 97 14.03 8.19 -7.32
CA GLY A 97 15.24 8.89 -7.76
C GLY A 97 15.59 10.15 -6.95
N CYS A 98 14.69 10.65 -6.10
CA CYS A 98 15.03 11.68 -5.13
C CYS A 98 15.94 11.10 -4.03
N ALA A 99 16.96 11.84 -3.63
CA ALA A 99 17.82 11.50 -2.50
C ALA A 99 17.43 12.29 -1.24
N GLY A 100 17.84 11.78 -0.08
CA GLY A 100 17.69 12.48 1.20
C GLY A 100 16.51 12.01 2.04
N ARG A 101 16.32 12.71 3.16
CA ARG A 101 15.50 12.24 4.28
C ARG A 101 14.03 12.03 3.91
N LEU A 102 13.42 12.99 3.20
CA LEU A 102 11.99 12.91 2.84
C LEU A 102 11.68 11.83 1.79
N ALA A 103 12.59 11.60 0.84
CA ALA A 103 12.47 10.50 -0.11
C ALA A 103 12.55 9.14 0.60
N ALA A 104 13.49 8.98 1.55
CA ALA A 104 13.56 7.79 2.40
C ALA A 104 12.31 7.63 3.29
N ALA A 105 11.74 8.74 3.78
CA ALA A 105 10.49 8.75 4.55
C ALA A 105 9.32 8.22 3.72
N MET A 106 9.21 8.63 2.45
CA MET A 106 8.21 8.11 1.50
C MET A 106 8.39 6.61 1.26
N THR A 107 9.62 6.13 1.09
CA THR A 107 9.89 4.69 0.94
C THR A 107 9.46 3.92 2.19
N ALA A 108 9.76 4.42 3.39
CA ALA A 108 9.34 3.79 4.64
C ALA A 108 7.81 3.75 4.78
N MET A 109 7.13 4.86 4.43
CA MET A 109 5.67 4.92 4.44
C MET A 109 5.05 3.94 3.43
N ALA A 110 5.59 3.88 2.20
CA ALA A 110 5.12 2.94 1.17
C ALA A 110 5.29 1.48 1.61
N ASN A 111 6.40 1.14 2.29
CA ASN A 111 6.58 -0.18 2.88
C ASN A 111 5.55 -0.46 3.99
N ALA A 112 5.23 0.53 4.83
CA ALA A 112 4.20 0.39 5.86
C ALA A 112 2.78 0.22 5.28
N GLU A 113 2.51 0.77 4.10
CA GLU A 113 1.22 0.66 3.41
C GLU A 113 1.02 -0.66 2.66
N SER A 114 2.01 -1.56 2.68
CA SER A 114 1.86 -2.87 2.04
C SER A 114 0.69 -3.66 2.63
N SER A 115 -0.14 -4.24 1.77
CA SER A 115 -1.26 -5.07 2.19
C SER A 115 -0.82 -6.38 2.86
N ASP A 116 0.43 -6.83 2.62
CA ASP A 116 0.96 -8.06 3.20
C ASP A 116 0.88 -8.09 4.73
N TRP A 117 1.08 -6.95 5.41
CA TRP A 117 0.95 -6.89 6.88
C TRP A 117 -0.41 -7.40 7.34
N PHE A 118 -1.47 -6.99 6.64
CA PHE A 118 -2.86 -7.33 6.96
C PHE A 118 -3.27 -8.73 6.50
N TRP A 119 -2.49 -9.34 5.61
CA TRP A 119 -2.64 -10.75 5.24
C TRP A 119 -2.26 -11.67 6.41
N TRP A 120 -1.19 -11.32 7.13
CA TRP A 120 -0.65 -12.12 8.23
C TRP A 120 -1.33 -11.88 9.59
N TYR A 121 -2.03 -10.76 9.77
CA TYR A 121 -2.79 -10.49 11.00
C TYR A 121 -4.10 -11.28 11.06
N GLY A 122 -4.47 -11.76 12.25
CA GLY A 122 -5.66 -12.61 12.47
C GLY A 122 -5.31 -14.09 12.45
N ASP A 123 -6.31 -14.96 12.26
CA ASP A 123 -6.15 -16.43 12.25
C ASP A 123 -6.35 -17.05 10.86
N ASP A 124 -6.67 -16.25 9.84
CA ASP A 124 -6.93 -16.74 8.48
C ASP A 124 -5.68 -17.33 7.80
N ASN A 125 -4.50 -16.76 8.08
CA ASN A 125 -3.22 -17.11 7.45
C ASN A 125 -2.11 -17.20 8.51
N PRO A 126 -2.05 -18.30 9.30
CA PRO A 126 -1.08 -18.43 10.37
C PRO A 126 0.35 -18.53 9.83
N THR A 127 1.31 -18.00 10.59
CA THR A 127 2.73 -18.06 10.27
C THR A 127 3.58 -18.03 11.53
N ASP A 128 4.71 -18.75 11.53
CA ASP A 128 5.66 -18.74 12.65
C ASP A 128 6.37 -17.37 12.79
N TYR A 129 6.29 -16.51 11.78
CA TYR A 129 6.98 -15.21 11.70
C TYR A 129 6.08 -14.01 12.06
N ALA A 130 4.94 -14.26 12.69
CA ALA A 130 3.92 -13.24 12.95
C ALA A 130 4.48 -12.03 13.71
N ARG A 131 5.30 -12.30 14.73
CA ARG A 131 5.89 -11.28 15.61
C ARG A 131 6.95 -10.46 14.89
N GLU A 132 7.71 -11.10 14.00
CA GLU A 132 8.72 -10.48 13.15
C GLU A 132 8.08 -9.55 12.13
N PHE A 133 6.97 -9.99 11.51
CA PHE A 133 6.17 -9.14 10.62
C PHE A 133 5.55 -7.97 11.37
N ASP A 134 4.97 -8.19 12.55
CA ASP A 134 4.43 -7.11 13.39
C ASP A 134 5.50 -6.07 13.76
N THR A 135 6.67 -6.54 14.18
CA THR A 135 7.80 -5.67 14.53
C THR A 135 8.28 -4.88 13.32
N THR A 136 8.35 -5.52 12.15
CA THR A 136 8.80 -4.88 10.91
C THR A 136 7.80 -3.83 10.42
N PHE A 137 6.51 -4.14 10.46
CA PHE A 137 5.43 -3.20 10.15
C PHE A 137 5.53 -1.94 11.02
N ARG A 138 5.57 -2.11 12.36
CA ARG A 138 5.68 -0.97 13.29
C ARG A 138 6.97 -0.19 13.12
N ARG A 139 8.09 -0.86 12.80
CA ARG A 139 9.37 -0.18 12.50
C ARG A 139 9.27 0.70 11.24
N HIS A 140 8.57 0.27 10.20
CA HIS A 140 8.37 1.11 9.01
C HIS A 140 7.54 2.36 9.33
N LEU A 141 6.50 2.22 10.15
CA LEU A 141 5.72 3.36 10.64
C LEU A 141 6.57 4.36 11.42
N SER A 142 7.35 3.88 12.40
CA SER A 142 8.23 4.73 13.21
C SER A 142 9.29 5.42 12.34
N GLN A 143 9.90 4.68 11.41
CA GLN A 143 10.90 5.21 10.49
C GLN A 143 10.32 6.28 9.56
N ALA A 144 9.09 6.11 9.08
CA ALA A 144 8.42 7.11 8.25
C ALA A 144 8.26 8.44 9.00
N LEU A 145 7.81 8.40 10.26
CA LEU A 145 7.68 9.60 11.10
C LEU A 145 9.02 10.26 11.38
N GLU A 146 10.01 9.47 11.80
CA GLU A 146 11.36 9.96 12.12
C GLU A 146 11.99 10.68 10.92
N LEU A 147 11.98 10.04 9.74
CA LEU A 147 12.55 10.61 8.53
C LEU A 147 11.74 11.79 7.99
N ALA A 148 10.42 11.80 8.19
CA ALA A 148 9.60 12.96 7.86
C ALA A 148 9.86 14.13 8.82
N GLY A 149 10.48 13.91 9.99
CA GLY A 149 10.59 14.90 11.06
C GLY A 149 9.27 15.15 11.79
N ALA A 150 8.35 14.18 11.74
CA ALA A 150 7.08 14.22 12.44
C ALA A 150 7.25 13.81 13.91
N GLU A 151 6.28 14.19 14.75
CA GLU A 151 6.23 13.73 16.14
C GLU A 151 6.11 12.20 16.20
N ALA A 152 6.95 11.56 17.02
CA ALA A 152 6.92 10.12 17.25
C ALA A 152 5.57 9.67 17.83
N ASP A 153 5.21 8.42 17.59
CA ASP A 153 3.99 7.82 18.11
C ASP A 153 4.33 6.71 19.11
N PRO A 154 4.26 6.97 20.43
CA PRO A 154 4.53 5.96 21.46
C PRO A 154 3.60 4.74 21.38
N GLY A 155 2.45 4.85 20.71
CA GLY A 155 1.56 3.71 20.49
C GLY A 155 2.19 2.60 19.65
N LEU A 156 3.22 2.92 18.84
CA LEU A 156 3.95 1.97 18.01
C LEU A 156 4.87 1.03 18.81
N ASP A 157 5.14 1.33 20.09
CA ASP A 157 5.86 0.42 20.99
C ASP A 157 4.97 -0.75 21.43
N ILE A 158 3.65 -0.63 21.27
CA ILE A 158 2.69 -1.66 21.64
C ILE A 158 2.40 -2.53 20.41
N PRO A 159 2.69 -3.85 20.44
CA PRO A 159 2.42 -4.77 19.34
C PRO A 159 0.96 -4.73 18.86
N VAL A 160 0.76 -4.90 17.55
CA VAL A 160 -0.58 -5.06 16.99
C VAL A 160 -1.14 -6.42 17.42
N LEU A 161 -0.30 -7.47 17.34
CA LEU A 161 -0.61 -8.80 17.85
C LEU A 161 -0.85 -8.78 19.35
N ARG A 162 -1.93 -9.44 19.78
CA ARG A 162 -2.22 -9.63 21.21
C ARG A 162 -1.33 -10.71 21.82
N ALA A 163 -1.17 -10.68 23.15
CA ALA A 163 -0.52 -11.78 23.87
C ALA A 163 -1.32 -13.08 23.63
N GLY A 164 -0.70 -14.06 22.95
CA GLY A 164 -1.33 -15.32 22.55
C GLY A 164 -1.86 -15.35 21.11
N GLY A 165 -1.78 -14.24 20.36
CA GLY A 165 -2.07 -14.22 18.93
C GLY A 165 -0.91 -14.82 18.14
N GLN A 166 -1.12 -16.04 17.65
CA GLN A 166 -0.21 -16.88 16.85
C GLN A 166 0.93 -17.54 17.64
N ALA A 167 0.56 -18.51 18.50
CA ALA A 167 1.43 -19.59 18.98
C ALA A 167 0.93 -20.93 18.42
#